data_AF-A0A836KXA7-F1
#
_entry.id   AF-A0A836KXA7-F1
#
_cell.length_a   1.000
_cell.length_b   1.000
_cell.length_c   1.000
_cell.angle_alpha   90.00
_cell.angle_beta   90.00
_cell.angle_gamma   90.00
#
_symmetry.space_group_name_H-M   'P 1'
#
loop_
_entity.id
_entity.type
_entity.pdbx_description
1 polymer ?
#
loop_
_entity_poly.entity_id
_entity_poly.type
_entity_poly.pdbx_seq_one_letter_code
_entity_poly.pdbx_strand_id
1 'polypeptide(L)'
;MANRRIAKSHRMARKKKLKTAKRSSAAESAARAGAGKIARKRKTAAARVRVVDGITKKQRRRFEEIESLKKQKSRLLKQQAAERMVLKEHMRDLEARKDRIRRGETAKTERRELAKYIRQLKQEQQVKHASDLSNVEAELKRLIDQRDEVRAARAAAGMNEEDTDWEDVGDADDSDVDEDELQRMFAHLTM
;
A
#
# COMPACT_ATOMS: atom_id res chain seq x y z
N MET A 1 10.51 -40.27 18.86
CA MET A 1 11.92 -39.91 19.09
C MET A 1 12.52 -39.36 17.81
N ALA A 2 13.38 -38.34 17.87
CA ALA A 2 14.25 -37.84 16.77
C ALA A 2 13.52 -37.34 15.47
N ASN A 3 14.10 -36.57 14.53
CA ASN A 3 15.18 -35.55 14.46
C ASN A 3 15.06 -34.87 13.06
N ARG A 4 15.53 -33.65 12.73
CA ARG A 4 16.15 -32.52 13.46
C ARG A 4 15.89 -31.20 12.66
N ARG A 5 16.25 -30.03 13.21
CA ARG A 5 16.22 -28.71 12.51
C ARG A 5 17.13 -28.69 11.26
N ILE A 6 16.70 -28.02 10.19
CA ILE A 6 17.56 -27.46 9.11
C ILE A 6 16.89 -26.14 8.67
N ALA A 7 17.54 -24.98 8.48
CA ALA A 7 18.72 -24.35 9.06
C ALA A 7 18.60 -22.87 8.63
N LYS A 8 18.62 -21.93 9.59
CA LYS A 8 18.69 -20.49 9.28
C LYS A 8 20.14 -20.11 8.94
N SER A 9 20.51 -19.95 7.68
CA SER A 9 21.74 -19.20 7.31
C SER A 9 21.90 -18.97 5.80
N HIS A 10 21.53 -17.77 5.33
CA HIS A 10 22.03 -17.27 4.03
C HIS A 10 22.38 -15.77 4.04
N ARG A 11 22.50 -15.16 5.23
CA ARG A 11 22.64 -13.70 5.43
C ARG A 11 24.10 -13.19 5.46
N MET A 12 25.11 -14.05 5.28
CA MET A 12 26.53 -13.69 5.50
C MET A 12 27.45 -14.10 4.34
N ALA A 13 27.10 -13.70 3.10
CA ALA A 13 27.91 -14.02 1.92
C ALA A 13 27.94 -12.90 0.85
N ARG A 14 28.13 -11.62 1.24
CA ARG A 14 28.55 -10.52 0.33
C ARG A 14 28.95 -9.22 1.08
N LYS A 15 30.00 -9.27 1.92
CA LYS A 15 30.67 -8.08 2.48
C LYS A 15 32.21 -8.16 2.33
N LYS A 16 32.70 -8.21 1.08
CA LYS A 16 34.12 -7.94 0.74
C LYS A 16 34.21 -7.46 -0.71
N LYS A 17 34.27 -6.14 -0.94
CA LYS A 17 35.07 -5.41 -1.96
C LYS A 17 35.03 -3.89 -1.70
N LEU A 18 35.46 -3.44 -0.52
CA LEU A 18 35.96 -2.07 -0.38
C LEU A 18 37.33 -2.03 -1.06
N LYS A 19 37.47 -1.23 -2.12
CA LYS A 19 38.78 -0.84 -2.66
C LYS A 19 38.83 0.69 -2.71
N THR A 20 39.66 1.25 -1.85
CA THR A 20 40.01 2.66 -1.80
C THR A 20 40.80 3.05 -3.05
N ALA A 21 40.31 4.07 -3.77
CA ALA A 21 41.07 4.76 -4.80
C ALA A 21 41.27 6.23 -4.40
N LYS A 22 42.05 6.47 -3.33
CA LYS A 22 42.67 7.78 -3.13
C LYS A 22 43.78 7.90 -4.18
N ARG A 23 43.60 8.74 -5.19
CA ARG A 23 44.68 9.19 -6.06
C ARG A 23 44.73 10.71 -6.03
N SER A 24 45.82 11.20 -5.46
CA SER A 24 46.23 12.60 -5.41
C SER A 24 46.47 13.16 -6.81
N SER A 25 45.99 14.38 -7.05
CA SER A 25 46.51 15.25 -8.12
C SER A 25 47.06 16.53 -7.49
N ALA A 26 48.31 16.83 -7.85
CA ALA A 26 49.16 17.94 -7.43
C ALA A 26 48.46 19.22 -6.93
N ALA A 27 48.95 19.73 -5.80
CA ALA A 27 48.89 21.15 -5.46
C ALA A 27 50.27 21.74 -5.73
N GLU A 28 50.38 22.68 -6.68
CA GLU A 28 51.54 23.56 -6.78
C GLU A 28 51.20 24.88 -7.50
N SER A 29 51.99 25.92 -7.21
CA SER A 29 52.01 27.26 -7.83
C SER A 29 50.87 28.24 -7.50
N ALA A 30 51.21 29.14 -6.59
CA ALA A 30 50.46 30.34 -6.22
C ALA A 30 50.45 31.43 -7.31
N ALA A 31 49.41 32.28 -7.31
CA ALA A 31 49.55 33.72 -7.65
C ALA A 31 48.34 34.57 -7.20
N ARG A 32 48.62 35.51 -6.29
CA ARG A 32 48.13 36.91 -6.18
C ARG A 32 46.73 37.31 -6.71
N ALA A 33 45.95 37.85 -5.77
CA ALA A 33 45.28 39.16 -5.80
C ALA A 33 44.29 39.55 -6.91
N GLY A 34 43.07 39.92 -6.47
CA GLY A 34 42.45 41.19 -6.89
C GLY A 34 41.28 41.13 -7.88
N ALA A 35 40.15 41.70 -7.44
CA ALA A 35 39.03 42.21 -8.23
C ALA A 35 38.19 41.24 -9.10
N GLY A 36 36.89 41.54 -9.19
CA GLY A 36 35.98 40.95 -10.19
C GLY A 36 34.68 40.40 -9.61
N LYS A 37 33.68 41.27 -9.43
CA LYS A 37 32.27 40.83 -9.32
C LYS A 37 31.86 40.15 -10.64
N ILE A 38 31.92 38.83 -10.69
CA ILE A 38 31.28 38.04 -11.75
C ILE A 38 30.29 37.12 -11.08
N ALA A 39 29.01 37.51 -11.11
CA ALA A 39 27.89 36.68 -10.72
C ALA A 39 27.73 35.52 -11.72
N ARG A 40 28.61 34.53 -11.62
CA ARG A 40 28.41 33.23 -12.26
C ARG A 40 27.17 32.65 -11.61
N LYS A 41 26.06 32.58 -12.36
CA LYS A 41 24.91 31.73 -12.03
C LYS A 41 25.44 30.30 -11.87
N ARG A 42 25.79 29.92 -10.64
CA ARG A 42 26.00 28.53 -10.27
C ARG A 42 24.67 27.87 -10.59
N LYS A 43 24.65 26.99 -11.58
CA LYS A 43 23.59 25.98 -11.65
C LYS A 43 23.76 25.16 -10.38
N THR A 44 22.97 25.49 -9.36
CA THR A 44 22.77 24.64 -8.20
C THR A 44 22.34 23.30 -8.76
N ALA A 45 23.20 22.29 -8.63
CA ALA A 45 22.79 20.93 -8.88
C ALA A 45 21.68 20.67 -7.87
N ALA A 46 20.46 20.38 -8.33
CA ALA A 46 19.30 20.17 -7.48
C ALA A 46 19.69 19.23 -6.35
N ALA A 47 19.50 19.68 -5.10
CA ALA A 47 19.92 18.95 -3.92
C ALA A 47 19.00 17.75 -3.73
N ARG A 48 19.30 16.67 -4.45
CA ARG A 48 18.59 15.41 -4.35
C ARG A 48 18.76 14.87 -2.95
N VAL A 49 17.65 14.75 -2.22
CA VAL A 49 17.60 14.15 -0.89
C VAL A 49 17.06 12.74 -1.03
N ARG A 50 17.70 11.80 -0.32
CA ARG A 50 17.34 10.39 -0.40
C ARG A 50 16.05 10.15 0.38
N VAL A 51 14.97 9.82 -0.32
CA VAL A 51 13.70 9.45 0.29
C VAL A 51 13.86 8.08 0.94
N VAL A 52 14.01 8.05 2.25
CA VAL A 52 13.86 6.81 3.03
C VAL A 52 12.39 6.41 2.91
N ASP A 53 12.14 5.25 2.32
CA ASP A 53 10.86 4.80 1.73
C ASP A 53 10.55 5.44 0.36
N GLY A 54 11.13 4.90 -0.72
CA GLY A 54 10.95 5.31 -2.14
C GLY A 54 9.54 5.11 -2.74
N ILE A 55 8.49 5.38 -1.96
CA ILE A 55 7.08 5.33 -2.34
C ILE A 55 6.57 6.76 -2.46
N THR A 56 6.36 7.25 -3.69
CA THR A 56 5.79 8.59 -3.92
C THR A 56 4.47 8.78 -3.16
N LYS A 57 4.14 10.00 -2.74
CA LYS A 57 2.89 10.33 -2.02
C LYS A 57 1.62 9.77 -2.70
N LYS A 58 1.61 9.70 -4.04
CA LYS A 58 0.54 9.09 -4.85
C LYS A 58 0.49 7.56 -4.73
N GLN A 59 1.63 6.88 -4.73
CA GLN A 59 1.70 5.42 -4.54
C GLN A 59 1.31 5.02 -3.11
N ARG A 60 1.71 5.79 -2.09
CA ARG A 60 1.35 5.53 -0.69
C ARG A 60 -0.17 5.49 -0.49
N ARG A 61 -0.89 6.49 -1.01
CA ARG A 61 -2.37 6.52 -0.98
C ARG A 61 -3.00 5.28 -1.63
N ARG A 62 -2.48 4.82 -2.78
CA ARG A 62 -2.97 3.60 -3.46
C ARG A 62 -2.70 2.33 -2.63
N PHE A 63 -1.59 2.25 -1.90
CA PHE A 63 -1.34 1.12 -0.99
C PHE A 63 -2.29 1.13 0.21
N GLU A 64 -2.52 2.30 0.82
CA GLU A 64 -3.48 2.50 1.92
C GLU A 64 -4.92 2.13 1.48
N GLU A 65 -5.30 2.46 0.24
CA GLU A 65 -6.59 2.11 -0.39
C GLU A 65 -6.73 0.61 -0.69
N ILE A 66 -5.70 -0.04 -1.24
CA ILE A 66 -5.69 -1.50 -1.42
C ILE A 66 -5.78 -2.22 -0.07
N GLU A 67 -5.14 -1.69 0.98
CA GLU A 67 -5.26 -2.23 2.33
C GLU A 67 -6.64 -2.02 2.95
N SER A 68 -7.26 -0.87 2.75
CA SER A 68 -8.61 -0.59 3.27
C SER A 68 -9.63 -1.54 2.64
N LEU A 69 -9.57 -1.77 1.33
CA LEU A 69 -10.43 -2.72 0.63
C LEU A 69 -10.18 -4.18 1.05
N LYS A 70 -8.92 -4.59 1.29
CA LYS A 70 -8.62 -5.91 1.89
C LYS A 70 -9.25 -6.06 3.27
N LYS A 71 -9.15 -5.03 4.11
CA LYS A 71 -9.77 -4.99 5.45
C LYS A 71 -11.29 -5.05 5.32
N GLN A 72 -11.90 -4.29 4.39
CA GLN A 72 -13.34 -4.32 4.09
C GLN A 72 -13.81 -5.71 3.63
N LYS A 73 -13.16 -6.32 2.64
CA LYS A 73 -13.45 -7.70 2.21
C LYS A 73 -13.40 -8.69 3.37
N SER A 74 -12.39 -8.58 4.25
CA SER A 74 -12.28 -9.46 5.42
C SER A 74 -13.39 -9.26 6.46
N ARG A 75 -13.89 -8.02 6.63
CA ARG A 75 -15.02 -7.70 7.52
C ARG A 75 -16.33 -8.21 6.92
N LEU A 76 -16.53 -7.98 5.63
CA LEU A 76 -17.68 -8.42 4.86
C LEU A 76 -17.81 -9.95 4.88
N LEU A 77 -16.72 -10.70 4.68
CA LEU A 77 -16.73 -12.16 4.83
C LEU A 77 -17.12 -12.64 6.24
N LYS A 78 -16.70 -11.94 7.30
CA LYS A 78 -17.11 -12.23 8.68
C LYS A 78 -18.59 -11.91 8.93
N GLN A 79 -19.08 -10.79 8.41
CA GLN A 79 -20.50 -10.41 8.46
C GLN A 79 -21.35 -11.46 7.73
N GLN A 80 -20.99 -11.85 6.51
CA GLN A 80 -21.68 -12.92 5.78
C GLN A 80 -21.67 -14.27 6.51
N ALA A 81 -20.58 -14.61 7.21
CA ALA A 81 -20.54 -15.82 8.02
C ALA A 81 -21.53 -15.77 9.18
N ALA A 82 -21.65 -14.63 9.87
CA ALA A 82 -22.64 -14.41 10.91
C ALA A 82 -24.08 -14.39 10.36
N GLU A 83 -24.34 -13.66 9.28
CA GLU A 83 -25.64 -13.63 8.58
C GLU A 83 -26.07 -15.04 8.15
N ARG A 84 -25.16 -15.85 7.60
CA ARG A 84 -25.45 -17.26 7.22
C ARG A 84 -25.81 -18.13 8.42
N MET A 85 -25.23 -17.89 9.60
CA MET A 85 -25.59 -18.63 10.82
C MET A 85 -27.00 -18.28 11.30
N VAL A 86 -27.32 -16.99 11.42
CA VAL A 86 -28.66 -16.50 11.81
C VAL A 86 -29.71 -16.95 10.78
N LEU A 87 -29.40 -16.81 9.49
CA LEU A 87 -30.28 -17.25 8.41
C LEU A 87 -30.54 -18.75 8.49
N LYS A 88 -29.53 -19.58 8.79
CA LYS A 88 -29.68 -21.04 8.91
C LYS A 88 -30.65 -21.43 10.03
N GLU A 89 -30.70 -20.67 11.12
CA GLU A 89 -31.67 -20.87 12.21
C GLU A 89 -33.08 -20.48 11.75
N HIS A 90 -33.25 -19.26 11.22
CA HIS A 90 -34.54 -18.82 10.69
C HIS A 90 -35.10 -19.76 9.59
N MET A 91 -34.23 -20.28 8.71
CA MET A 91 -34.63 -21.25 7.69
C MET A 91 -35.13 -22.57 8.29
N ARG A 92 -34.52 -23.06 9.39
CA ARG A 92 -34.99 -24.25 10.11
C ARG A 92 -36.36 -24.00 10.75
N ASP A 93 -36.58 -22.83 11.32
CA ASP A 93 -37.87 -22.48 11.94
C ASP A 93 -39.01 -22.38 10.91
N LEU A 94 -38.73 -21.83 9.73
CA LEU A 94 -39.65 -21.81 8.59
C LEU A 94 -39.95 -23.23 8.07
N GLU A 95 -38.93 -24.07 7.93
CA GLU A 95 -39.08 -25.48 7.52
C GLU A 95 -39.91 -26.27 8.56
N ALA A 96 -39.63 -26.09 9.87
CA ALA A 96 -40.40 -26.69 10.96
C ALA A 96 -41.83 -26.13 11.08
N ARG A 97 -42.07 -24.86 10.75
CA ARG A 97 -43.43 -24.29 10.64
C ARG A 97 -44.20 -24.96 9.49
N LYS A 98 -43.57 -25.08 8.32
CA LYS A 98 -44.14 -25.76 7.14
C LYS A 98 -44.48 -27.24 7.43
N ASP A 99 -43.66 -27.94 8.20
CA ASP A 99 -43.88 -29.36 8.55
C ASP A 99 -44.92 -29.60 9.67
N ARG A 100 -45.19 -28.58 10.50
CA ARG A 100 -46.29 -28.57 11.49
C ARG A 100 -47.67 -28.38 10.84
N ILE A 101 -47.75 -27.68 9.71
CA ILE A 101 -49.00 -27.45 8.96
C ILE A 101 -49.42 -28.76 8.26
N ARG A 102 -50.20 -29.59 8.95
CA ARG A 102 -50.60 -30.93 8.47
C ARG A 102 -52.06 -31.02 8.02
N ARG A 103 -52.97 -30.29 8.67
CA ARG A 103 -54.44 -30.35 8.46
C ARG A 103 -55.04 -28.95 8.56
N GLY A 104 -56.21 -28.75 7.93
CA GLY A 104 -56.87 -27.45 7.76
C GLY A 104 -57.14 -27.15 6.28
N GLU A 105 -58.17 -26.35 5.98
CA GLU A 105 -58.59 -26.04 4.59
C GLU A 105 -57.47 -25.34 3.79
N THR A 106 -56.79 -24.39 4.43
CA THR A 106 -55.64 -23.63 3.89
C THR A 106 -54.31 -24.36 3.99
N ALA A 107 -54.24 -25.53 4.64
CA ALA A 107 -52.96 -26.21 4.94
C ALA A 107 -52.16 -26.63 3.69
N LYS A 108 -52.79 -26.70 2.50
CA LYS A 108 -52.12 -26.99 1.23
C LYS A 108 -51.57 -25.73 0.56
N THR A 109 -52.23 -24.58 0.68
CA THR A 109 -51.77 -23.30 0.13
C THR A 109 -50.65 -22.73 1.00
N GLU A 110 -50.82 -22.69 2.32
CA GLU A 110 -49.80 -22.20 3.27
C GLU A 110 -48.46 -22.93 3.11
N ARG A 111 -48.47 -24.27 2.99
CA ARG A 111 -47.24 -25.04 2.76
C ARG A 111 -46.56 -24.70 1.43
N ARG A 112 -47.34 -24.42 0.38
CA ARG A 112 -46.81 -24.01 -0.94
C ARG A 112 -46.23 -22.60 -0.88
N GLU A 113 -46.86 -21.69 -0.15
CA GLU A 113 -46.41 -20.31 0.05
C GLU A 113 -45.15 -20.26 0.91
N LEU A 114 -45.11 -20.96 2.04
CA LEU A 114 -43.89 -21.14 2.83
C LEU A 114 -42.76 -21.75 1.99
N ALA A 115 -43.04 -22.75 1.14
CA ALA A 115 -42.05 -23.33 0.24
C ALA A 115 -41.63 -22.41 -0.93
N LYS A 116 -42.41 -21.38 -1.28
CA LYS A 116 -42.00 -20.30 -2.19
C LYS A 116 -41.09 -19.33 -1.44
N TYR A 117 -41.53 -18.84 -0.28
CA TYR A 117 -40.78 -17.89 0.57
C TYR A 117 -39.41 -18.45 0.98
N ILE A 118 -39.34 -19.71 1.40
CA ILE A 118 -38.10 -20.45 1.70
C ILE A 118 -37.13 -20.48 0.51
N ARG A 119 -37.62 -20.55 -0.73
CA ARG A 119 -36.78 -20.54 -1.95
C ARG A 119 -36.33 -19.13 -2.30
N GLN A 120 -37.24 -18.17 -2.27
CA GLN A 120 -36.95 -16.76 -2.51
C GLN A 120 -35.89 -16.24 -1.53
N LEU A 121 -36.08 -16.48 -0.22
CA LEU A 121 -35.13 -16.05 0.81
C LEU A 121 -33.74 -16.67 0.64
N LYS A 122 -33.64 -17.94 0.19
CA LYS A 122 -32.35 -18.56 -0.17
C LYS A 122 -31.69 -17.88 -1.38
N GLN A 123 -32.48 -17.51 -2.40
CA GLN A 123 -31.98 -16.83 -3.61
C GLN A 123 -31.54 -15.38 -3.31
N GLU A 124 -32.36 -14.59 -2.63
CA GLU A 124 -32.05 -13.21 -2.24
C GLU A 124 -30.75 -13.12 -1.45
N GLN A 125 -30.54 -14.04 -0.50
CA GLN A 125 -29.34 -14.11 0.33
C GLN A 125 -28.10 -14.56 -0.46
N GLN A 126 -28.25 -15.45 -1.45
CA GLN A 126 -27.17 -15.80 -2.37
C GLN A 126 -26.79 -14.61 -3.27
N VAL A 127 -27.79 -13.92 -3.84
CA VAL A 127 -27.59 -12.75 -4.71
C VAL A 127 -26.91 -11.62 -3.95
N LYS A 128 -27.44 -11.23 -2.77
CA LYS A 128 -26.84 -10.22 -1.89
C LYS A 128 -25.38 -10.56 -1.57
N HIS A 129 -25.11 -11.77 -1.08
CA HIS A 129 -23.74 -12.14 -0.72
C HIS A 129 -22.78 -12.16 -1.90
N ALA A 130 -23.26 -12.52 -3.10
CA ALA A 130 -22.46 -12.49 -4.32
C ALA A 130 -22.21 -11.07 -4.82
N SER A 131 -23.21 -10.18 -4.84
CA SER A 131 -23.05 -8.78 -5.26
C SER A 131 -22.10 -8.02 -4.34
N ASP A 132 -22.26 -8.18 -3.03
CA ASP A 132 -21.48 -7.47 -2.01
C ASP A 132 -19.99 -7.84 -2.10
N LEU A 133 -19.68 -9.13 -2.37
CA LEU A 133 -18.30 -9.58 -2.61
C LEU A 133 -17.77 -9.12 -3.97
N SER A 134 -18.55 -9.29 -5.04
CA SER A 134 -18.16 -8.96 -6.42
C SER A 134 -17.74 -7.50 -6.56
N ASN A 135 -18.48 -6.58 -5.93
CA ASN A 135 -18.18 -5.15 -5.98
C ASN A 135 -16.79 -4.83 -5.37
N VAL A 136 -16.51 -5.34 -4.17
CA VAL A 136 -15.23 -5.13 -3.47
C VAL A 136 -14.08 -5.85 -4.19
N GLU A 137 -14.32 -7.02 -4.77
CA GLU A 137 -13.33 -7.77 -5.54
C GLU A 137 -12.98 -7.10 -6.87
N ALA A 138 -13.96 -6.55 -7.59
CA ALA A 138 -13.75 -5.81 -8.84
C ALA A 138 -12.91 -4.55 -8.60
N GLU A 139 -13.22 -3.78 -7.55
CA GLU A 139 -12.48 -2.56 -7.21
C GLU A 139 -11.04 -2.87 -6.74
N LEU A 140 -10.88 -3.89 -5.89
CA LEU A 140 -9.57 -4.36 -5.43
C LEU A 140 -8.73 -4.90 -6.59
N LYS A 141 -9.33 -5.61 -7.55
CA LYS A 141 -8.65 -6.06 -8.77
C LYS A 141 -8.21 -4.85 -9.60
N ARG A 142 -9.10 -3.89 -9.87
CA ARG A 142 -8.79 -2.66 -10.63
C ARG A 142 -7.58 -1.92 -10.06
N LEU A 143 -7.50 -1.74 -8.74
CA LEU A 143 -6.37 -1.05 -8.10
C LEU A 143 -5.06 -1.86 -8.10
N ILE A 144 -5.15 -3.20 -8.05
CA ILE A 144 -4.00 -4.09 -8.20
C ILE A 144 -3.47 -4.04 -9.64
N ASP A 145 -4.35 -4.16 -10.64
CA ASP A 145 -4.00 -4.11 -12.05
C ASP A 145 -3.34 -2.75 -12.38
N GLN A 146 -3.95 -1.62 -11.97
CA GLN A 146 -3.36 -0.27 -12.12
C GLN A 146 -2.01 -0.07 -11.40
N ARG A 147 -1.75 -0.79 -10.30
CA ARG A 147 -0.46 -0.75 -9.61
C ARG A 147 0.60 -1.51 -10.42
N ASP A 148 0.22 -2.66 -10.97
CA ASP A 148 1.15 -3.53 -11.69
C ASP A 148 1.40 -3.03 -13.12
N GLU A 149 0.45 -2.37 -13.77
CA GLU A 149 0.65 -1.57 -14.98
C GLU A 149 1.70 -0.47 -14.76
N VAL A 150 1.60 0.31 -13.67
CA VAL A 150 2.59 1.37 -13.36
C VAL A 150 3.98 0.79 -13.08
N ARG A 151 4.06 -0.39 -12.46
CA ARG A 151 5.34 -1.10 -12.26
C ARG A 151 5.91 -1.62 -13.57
N ALA A 152 5.10 -2.24 -14.41
CA ALA A 152 5.52 -2.75 -15.71
C ALA A 152 5.99 -1.61 -16.64
N ALA A 153 5.28 -0.47 -16.65
CA ALA A 153 5.67 0.71 -17.41
C ALA A 153 7.01 1.31 -16.94
N ARG A 154 7.26 1.37 -15.62
CA ARG A 154 8.55 1.82 -15.07
C ARG A 154 9.69 0.87 -15.42
N ALA A 155 9.47 -0.45 -15.30
CA ALA A 155 10.44 -1.47 -15.67
C ALA A 155 10.77 -1.43 -17.18
N ALA A 156 9.75 -1.23 -18.03
CA ALA A 156 9.93 -1.06 -19.48
C ALA A 156 10.67 0.24 -19.83
N ALA A 157 10.52 1.30 -19.03
CA ALA A 157 11.29 2.55 -19.14
C ALA A 157 12.73 2.44 -18.61
N GLY A 158 13.15 1.27 -18.13
CA GLY A 158 14.51 1.03 -17.61
C GLY A 158 14.80 1.69 -16.25
N MET A 159 13.78 2.22 -15.57
CA MET A 159 13.94 2.76 -14.21
C MET A 159 13.96 1.60 -13.21
N ASN A 160 15.07 1.40 -12.50
CA ASN A 160 15.11 0.44 -11.40
C ASN A 160 14.33 1.00 -10.20
N GLU A 161 13.86 0.13 -9.30
CA GLU A 161 13.24 0.60 -8.04
C GLU A 161 14.22 1.49 -7.24
N GLU A 162 15.54 1.23 -7.33
CA GLU A 162 16.60 2.03 -6.70
C GLU A 162 16.78 3.43 -7.31
N ASP A 163 16.39 3.67 -8.57
CA ASP A 163 16.50 4.98 -9.23
C ASP A 163 15.40 5.96 -8.77
N THR A 164 14.42 5.48 -7.98
CA THR A 164 13.27 6.28 -7.49
C THR A 164 13.54 6.90 -6.11
N ASP A 165 14.70 6.65 -5.49
CA ASP A 165 15.07 7.14 -4.16
C ASP A 165 15.29 8.68 -4.08
N TRP A 166 15.17 9.41 -5.19
CA TRP A 166 15.44 10.86 -5.28
C TRP A 166 14.23 11.62 -5.81
N GLU A 167 13.49 12.28 -4.92
CA GLU A 167 12.49 13.29 -5.29
C GLU A 167 13.24 14.61 -5.52
N ASP A 168 13.20 15.16 -6.74
CA ASP A 168 13.70 16.52 -7.00
C ASP A 168 12.73 17.48 -6.29
N VAL A 169 13.23 18.16 -5.24
CA VAL A 169 12.49 19.21 -4.53
C VAL A 169 12.36 20.40 -5.47
N GLY A 170 11.21 20.50 -6.15
CA GLY A 170 10.89 21.68 -6.96
C GLY A 170 10.55 22.85 -6.05
N ASP A 171 11.46 23.82 -6.00
CA ASP A 171 11.32 25.23 -5.59
C ASP A 171 9.99 25.58 -4.89
N ALA A 172 9.82 25.09 -3.66
CA ALA A 172 8.68 25.37 -2.81
C ALA A 172 9.20 26.03 -1.53
N ASP A 173 9.12 27.36 -1.55
CA ASP A 173 9.66 28.32 -0.59
C ASP A 173 11.19 28.25 -0.41
N ASP A 174 11.86 29.20 -1.07
CA ASP A 174 13.05 29.85 -0.49
C ASP A 174 12.60 30.50 0.84
N SER A 175 12.50 29.70 1.91
CA SER A 175 12.60 30.25 3.25
C SER A 175 14.06 30.66 3.41
N ASP A 176 14.35 31.94 3.18
CA ASP A 176 15.66 32.54 3.44
C ASP A 176 16.06 32.18 4.88
N VAL A 177 16.94 31.18 5.02
CA VAL A 177 17.48 30.81 6.32
C VAL A 177 18.51 31.87 6.65
N ASP A 178 18.14 32.80 7.53
CA ASP A 178 18.99 33.92 7.93
C ASP A 178 20.40 33.39 8.29
N GLU A 179 21.39 33.76 7.48
CA GLU A 179 22.79 33.34 7.68
C GLU A 179 23.30 33.83 9.05
N ASP A 180 22.72 34.91 9.59
CA ASP A 180 22.95 35.46 10.93
C ASP A 180 22.42 34.54 12.06
N GLU A 181 21.29 33.85 11.86
CA GLU A 181 20.78 32.87 12.84
C GLU A 181 21.67 31.63 12.85
N LEU A 182 22.07 31.13 11.68
CA LEU A 182 23.04 30.04 11.56
C LEU A 182 24.39 30.42 12.19
N GLN A 183 24.92 31.63 11.92
CA GLN A 183 26.18 32.06 12.55
C GLN A 183 26.05 32.15 14.07
N ARG A 184 24.92 32.64 14.61
CA ARG A 184 24.65 32.57 16.07
C ARG A 184 24.61 31.14 16.60
N MET A 185 23.96 30.22 15.88
CA MET A 185 23.87 28.80 16.24
C MET A 185 25.20 28.04 16.15
N PHE A 186 26.24 28.60 15.53
CA PHE A 186 27.57 27.97 15.46
C PHE A 186 28.69 28.79 16.11
N ALA A 187 28.49 30.06 16.48
CA ALA A 187 29.51 30.92 17.11
C ALA A 187 30.11 30.31 18.39
N HIS A 188 29.32 29.56 19.17
CA HIS A 188 29.77 28.84 20.36
C HIS A 188 30.65 27.60 20.11
N LEU A 189 30.88 27.23 18.84
CA LEU A 189 31.74 26.11 18.41
C LEU A 189 33.05 26.59 17.76
N THR A 190 33.24 27.91 17.63
CA THR A 190 34.44 28.55 17.08
C THR A 190 35.20 29.39 18.11
N MET A 191 34.95 29.16 19.41
CA MET A 191 35.75 29.65 20.54
C MET A 191 36.61 28.51 21.09
#